data_AF-A0A6I5NY61-F1
#
_entry.id   AF-A0A6I5NY61-F1
#
_cell.length_a   1.000
_cell.length_b   1.000
_cell.length_c   1.000
_cell.angle_alpha   90.00
_cell.angle_beta   90.00
_cell.angle_gamma   90.00
#
_symmetry.space_group_name_H-M   'P 1'
#
loop_
_entity.id
_entity.type
_entity.pdbx_description
1 polymer ?
#
loop_
_entity_poly.entity_id
_entity_poly.type
_entity_poly.pdbx_seq_one_letter_code
_entity_poly.pdbx_strand_id
1 'polypeptide(L)'
;MPFKILDHLNKLQADGGRQIPSQGSYRCPVCGAHNFKVDLKSGKYSGFGCDCTKTAAGKRQVFKAITASIWDKPHRPKQKQVWTYTDWDGTPLIEVHRTDDDKGKRQIWQNSLIAGKSPKDLEYRCAPYRWQDCQHALEAGADVVFWGEGEPCAEALWQLGIPATTTIRDSSGYHSESYCGLFPGDKLIICPDQDHQGLKYAEAITADYPEARWLYANPASLSQSDPNLKTWLKRQGQIKKASMAAATTQGGRHES
;
A
#
# COMPACT_ATOMS: atom_id res chain seq x y z
N MET A 1 -9.77 -0.85 5.49
CA MET A 1 -11.09 -0.23 5.24
C MET A 1 -10.95 1.28 5.26
N PRO A 2 -11.58 2.04 4.34
CA PRO A 2 -11.54 3.50 4.38
C PRO A 2 -12.18 4.00 5.68
N PHE A 3 -11.62 5.06 6.27
CA PHE A 3 -12.16 5.64 7.50
C PHE A 3 -13.63 6.03 7.33
N LYS A 4 -14.49 5.40 8.14
CA LYS A 4 -15.88 5.82 8.31
C LYS A 4 -16.03 6.34 9.72
N ILE A 5 -16.35 7.62 9.86
CA ILE A 5 -16.58 8.21 11.19
C ILE A 5 -17.72 7.50 11.96
N LEU A 6 -18.63 6.86 11.22
CA LEU A 6 -19.72 6.05 11.78
C LEU A 6 -19.20 4.86 12.61
N ASP A 7 -18.03 4.30 12.27
CA ASP A 7 -17.40 3.20 13.00
C ASP A 7 -16.71 3.68 14.29
N HIS A 8 -16.72 5.00 14.54
CA HIS A 8 -16.01 5.65 15.64
C HIS A 8 -16.89 6.61 16.43
N LEU A 9 -18.22 6.56 16.27
CA LEU A 9 -19.15 7.42 17.01
C LEU A 9 -19.01 7.26 18.53
N ASN A 10 -18.70 6.05 18.99
CA ASN A 10 -18.46 5.75 20.40
C ASN A 10 -17.24 6.49 20.98
N LYS A 11 -16.33 7.01 20.13
CA LYS A 11 -15.18 7.80 20.54
C LYS A 11 -15.48 9.30 20.57
N LEU A 12 -16.66 9.73 20.13
CA LEU A 12 -17.08 11.13 20.12
C LEU A 12 -17.86 11.47 21.39
N GLN A 13 -17.52 12.58 22.03
CA GLN A 13 -18.23 13.07 23.20
C GLN A 13 -19.44 13.91 22.76
N ALA A 14 -20.64 13.61 23.26
CA ALA A 14 -21.81 14.45 23.04
C ALA A 14 -21.60 15.87 23.60
N ASP A 15 -22.08 16.89 22.90
CA ASP A 15 -21.90 18.30 23.29
C ASP A 15 -23.12 18.92 23.99
N GLY A 16 -24.12 18.10 24.31
CA GLY A 16 -25.42 18.55 24.82
C GLY A 16 -26.36 19.09 23.73
N GLY A 17 -25.92 19.14 22.47
CA GLY A 17 -26.75 19.51 21.34
C GLY A 17 -27.76 18.43 20.96
N ARG A 18 -28.79 18.84 20.21
CA ARG A 18 -29.87 17.95 19.76
C ARG A 18 -29.32 16.76 18.97
N GLN A 19 -29.57 15.55 19.47
CA GLN A 19 -29.38 14.31 18.73
C GLN A 19 -30.66 14.03 17.94
N ILE A 20 -30.54 13.85 16.63
CA ILE A 20 -31.67 13.42 15.79
C ILE A 20 -31.27 12.18 14.99
N PRO A 21 -32.23 11.33 14.57
CA PRO A 21 -31.91 10.07 13.89
C PRO A 21 -31.02 10.20 12.65
N SER A 22 -31.03 11.35 11.97
CA SER A 22 -30.19 11.62 10.81
C SER A 22 -28.86 12.31 11.11
N GLN A 23 -28.69 12.88 12.31
CA GLN A 23 -27.53 13.71 12.64
C GLN A 23 -27.20 13.68 14.13
N GLY A 24 -25.95 13.33 14.44
CA GLY A 24 -25.40 13.44 15.78
C GLY A 24 -24.70 14.77 16.03
N SER A 25 -24.73 15.24 17.28
CA SER A 25 -24.05 16.46 17.74
C SER A 25 -23.00 16.12 18.80
N TYR A 26 -21.76 16.51 18.56
CA TYR A 26 -20.61 16.15 19.39
C TYR A 26 -19.70 17.34 19.63
N ARG A 27 -18.76 17.17 20.55
CA ARG A 27 -17.62 18.08 20.70
C ARG A 27 -16.60 17.78 19.62
N CYS A 28 -15.95 18.83 19.11
CA CYS A 28 -14.86 18.68 18.17
C CYS A 28 -13.72 17.86 18.81
N PRO A 29 -13.29 16.74 18.20
CA PRO A 29 -12.23 15.89 18.77
C PRO A 29 -10.87 16.58 18.89
N VAL A 30 -10.65 17.68 18.15
CA VAL A 30 -9.37 18.40 18.13
C VAL A 30 -9.34 19.50 19.19
N CYS A 31 -10.39 20.31 19.29
CA CYS A 31 -10.39 21.53 20.12
C CYS A 31 -11.50 21.58 21.18
N GLY A 32 -12.37 20.57 21.26
CA GLY A 32 -13.46 20.50 22.25
C GLY A 32 -14.66 21.42 21.99
N ALA A 33 -14.62 22.25 20.94
CA ALA A 33 -15.71 23.15 20.56
C ALA A 33 -17.04 22.41 20.32
N HIS A 34 -18.16 23.05 20.66
CA HIS A 34 -19.50 22.53 20.41
C HIS A 34 -19.85 22.56 18.91
N ASN A 35 -20.95 21.91 18.53
CA ASN A 35 -21.49 21.83 17.16
C ASN A 35 -20.56 21.12 16.16
N PHE A 36 -19.92 20.03 16.56
CA PHE A 36 -19.37 19.06 15.62
C PHE A 36 -20.47 18.11 15.17
N LYS A 37 -20.96 18.27 13.95
CA LYS A 37 -22.09 17.52 13.42
C LYS A 37 -21.61 16.34 12.58
N VAL A 38 -22.25 15.19 12.76
CA VAL A 38 -22.04 13.98 11.94
C VAL A 38 -23.36 13.54 11.35
N ASP A 39 -23.42 13.44 10.03
CA ASP A 39 -24.55 12.83 9.32
C ASP A 39 -24.51 11.31 9.50
N LEU A 40 -25.53 10.75 10.16
CA LEU A 40 -25.55 9.35 10.58
C LEU A 40 -25.86 8.37 9.44
N LYS A 41 -26.23 8.86 8.25
CA LYS A 41 -26.47 8.03 7.06
C LYS A 41 -25.25 7.96 6.15
N SER A 42 -24.59 9.09 5.95
CA SER A 42 -23.49 9.23 4.99
C SER A 42 -22.09 9.27 5.63
N GLY A 43 -22.00 9.51 6.94
CA GLY A 43 -20.71 9.69 7.63
C GLY A 43 -20.00 11.01 7.32
N LYS A 44 -20.67 11.96 6.65
CA LYS A 44 -20.13 13.31 6.47
C LYS A 44 -20.10 14.03 7.82
N TYR A 45 -19.07 14.83 8.07
CA TYR A 45 -18.94 15.58 9.31
C TYR A 45 -18.39 16.98 9.10
N SER A 46 -18.80 17.91 9.95
CA SER A 46 -18.38 19.32 9.93
C SER A 46 -18.37 19.90 11.35
N GLY A 47 -17.35 20.67 11.68
CA GLY A 47 -17.31 21.54 12.85
C GLY A 47 -17.91 22.89 12.50
N PHE A 48 -19.05 23.23 13.09
CA PHE A 48 -19.68 24.55 12.91
C PHE A 48 -19.27 25.55 14.00
N GLY A 49 -18.78 25.05 15.15
CA GLY A 49 -18.23 25.88 16.23
C GLY A 49 -16.71 26.06 16.17
N CYS A 50 -16.03 25.59 15.12
CA CYS A 50 -14.58 25.73 14.96
C CYS A 50 -14.15 25.57 13.49
N ASP A 51 -12.88 25.84 13.23
CA ASP A 51 -12.30 25.77 11.88
C ASP A 51 -11.59 24.44 11.59
N CYS A 52 -11.61 23.49 12.53
CA CYS A 52 -10.89 22.22 12.44
C CYS A 52 -11.34 21.34 11.26
N THR A 53 -12.47 21.60 10.60
CA THR A 53 -12.91 20.85 9.41
C THR A 53 -12.85 21.65 8.11
N LYS A 54 -12.38 22.91 8.13
CA LYS A 54 -12.39 23.79 6.94
C LYS A 54 -11.29 23.46 5.94
N THR A 55 -10.14 22.97 6.40
CA THR A 55 -8.98 22.62 5.56
C THR A 55 -8.74 21.11 5.52
N ALA A 56 -8.06 20.62 4.48
CA ALA A 56 -7.63 19.22 4.41
C ALA A 56 -6.72 18.84 5.58
N ALA A 57 -5.84 19.75 6.02
CA ALA A 57 -4.98 19.54 7.19
C ALA A 57 -5.79 19.44 8.49
N GLY A 58 -6.80 20.30 8.69
CA GLY A 58 -7.70 20.22 9.84
C GLY A 58 -8.50 18.92 9.88
N LYS A 59 -9.08 18.50 8.75
CA LYS A 59 -9.79 17.21 8.66
C LYS A 59 -8.89 16.02 9.02
N ARG A 60 -7.60 16.08 8.63
CA ARG A 60 -6.59 15.07 9.06
C ARG A 60 -6.37 15.09 10.58
N GLN A 61 -6.36 16.26 11.22
CA GLN A 61 -6.26 16.35 12.69
C GLN A 61 -7.50 15.78 13.39
N VAL A 62 -8.70 16.03 12.87
CA VAL A 62 -9.95 15.43 13.37
C VAL A 62 -9.89 13.91 13.25
N PHE A 63 -9.50 13.41 12.08
CA PHE A 63 -9.27 11.98 11.87
C PHE A 63 -8.24 11.42 12.88
N LYS A 64 -7.10 12.11 13.10
CA LYS A 64 -6.06 11.72 14.08
C LYS A 64 -6.59 11.64 15.50
N ALA A 65 -7.37 12.62 15.93
CA ALA A 65 -7.95 12.66 17.26
C ALA A 65 -8.97 11.52 17.48
N ILE A 66 -9.79 11.19 16.47
CA ILE A 66 -10.80 10.14 16.57
C ILE A 66 -10.17 8.75 16.53
N THR A 67 -9.17 8.55 15.67
CA THR A 67 -8.61 7.20 15.47
C THR A 67 -7.63 6.82 16.57
N ALA A 68 -6.97 7.77 17.24
CA ALA A 68 -5.95 7.55 18.28
C ALA A 68 -4.76 6.65 17.87
N SER A 69 -4.73 6.17 16.62
CA SER A 69 -3.69 5.33 16.06
C SER A 69 -3.53 5.66 14.58
N ILE A 70 -2.82 6.74 14.28
CA ILE A 70 -2.23 6.88 12.95
C ILE A 70 -0.75 6.68 13.13
N TRP A 71 -0.25 5.61 12.54
CA TRP A 71 1.14 5.58 12.14
C TRP A 71 1.42 6.75 11.20
N ASP A 72 2.26 7.68 11.64
CA ASP A 72 2.80 8.67 10.72
C ASP A 72 3.73 7.94 9.75
N LYS A 73 3.31 7.85 8.48
CA LYS A 73 4.11 7.23 7.41
C LYS A 73 5.46 7.91 7.38
N PRO A 74 6.55 7.24 7.81
CA PRO A 74 7.84 7.87 7.87
C PRO A 74 8.22 8.28 6.44
N HIS A 75 8.83 9.46 6.34
CA HIS A 75 9.38 9.87 5.06
C HIS A 75 10.39 8.83 4.61
N ARG A 76 10.28 8.43 3.34
CA ARG A 76 11.25 7.51 2.78
C ARG A 76 12.60 8.24 2.72
N PRO A 77 13.70 7.58 3.10
CA PRO A 77 15.02 8.17 2.93
C PRO A 77 15.24 8.52 1.47
N LYS A 78 16.09 9.51 1.22
CA LYS A 78 16.47 9.91 -0.12
C LYS A 78 17.04 8.71 -0.87
N GLN A 79 16.42 8.36 -1.99
CA GLN A 79 16.80 7.21 -2.80
C GLN A 79 16.36 7.39 -4.25
N LYS A 80 17.05 6.71 -5.16
CA LYS A 80 16.64 6.53 -6.55
C LYS A 80 16.41 5.05 -6.81
N GLN A 81 15.31 4.73 -7.46
CA GLN A 81 14.95 3.37 -7.84
C GLN A 81 14.58 3.35 -9.33
N VAL A 82 14.91 2.25 -9.98
CA VAL A 82 14.60 2.00 -11.40
C VAL A 82 14.04 0.58 -11.49
N TRP A 83 12.94 0.44 -12.21
CA TRP A 83 12.32 -0.86 -12.50
C TRP A 83 12.10 -1.01 -13.99
N THR A 84 12.58 -2.11 -14.56
CA THR A 84 12.43 -2.42 -15.97
C THR A 84 11.20 -3.28 -16.18
N TYR A 85 10.30 -2.83 -17.04
CA TYR A 85 9.20 -3.62 -17.59
C TYR A 85 9.63 -4.19 -18.93
N THR A 86 9.33 -5.46 -19.12
CA THR A 86 9.65 -6.22 -20.31
C THR A 86 8.38 -6.54 -21.09
N ASP A 87 8.56 -6.93 -22.35
CA ASP A 87 7.56 -7.70 -23.08
C ASP A 87 7.45 -9.11 -22.44
N TRP A 88 6.49 -9.89 -22.92
CA TRP A 88 6.22 -11.25 -22.48
C TRP A 88 7.41 -12.20 -22.73
N ASP A 89 8.23 -11.92 -23.75
CA ASP A 89 9.44 -12.67 -24.09
C ASP A 89 10.69 -12.26 -23.28
N GLY A 90 10.58 -11.23 -22.43
CA GLY A 90 11.68 -10.71 -21.62
C GLY A 90 12.43 -9.54 -22.23
N THR A 91 12.06 -9.11 -23.44
CA THR A 91 12.65 -7.93 -24.09
C THR A 91 12.35 -6.66 -23.27
N PRO A 92 13.37 -5.90 -22.82
CA PRO A 92 13.15 -4.65 -22.09
C PRO A 92 12.41 -3.60 -22.93
N LEU A 93 11.31 -3.03 -22.39
CA LEU A 93 10.48 -2.04 -23.07
C LEU A 93 10.53 -0.66 -22.41
N ILE A 94 10.31 -0.60 -21.10
CA ILE A 94 10.14 0.65 -20.35
C ILE A 94 10.94 0.58 -19.06
N GLU A 95 11.60 1.68 -18.69
CA GLU A 95 12.08 1.88 -17.32
C GLU A 95 11.16 2.84 -16.58
N VAL A 96 10.70 2.44 -15.40
CA VAL A 96 10.04 3.30 -14.43
C VAL A 96 11.08 3.79 -13.43
N HIS A 97 11.26 5.09 -13.37
CA HIS A 97 12.19 5.75 -12.47
C HIS A 97 11.43 6.39 -11.32
N ARG A 98 11.98 6.28 -10.10
CA ARG A 98 11.48 6.99 -8.92
C ARG A 98 12.62 7.65 -8.16
N THR A 99 12.37 8.87 -7.69
CA THR A 99 13.19 9.53 -6.67
C THR A 99 12.34 9.90 -5.46
N ASP A 100 12.88 9.71 -4.27
CA ASP A 100 12.34 10.19 -3.00
C ASP A 100 13.30 11.26 -2.44
N ASP A 101 12.79 12.36 -1.87
CA ASP A 101 13.59 13.52 -1.47
C ASP A 101 13.81 13.66 0.05
N ASP A 102 13.59 12.61 0.85
CA ASP A 102 13.59 12.59 2.33
C ASP A 102 12.60 13.53 3.05
N LYS A 103 11.98 14.46 2.34
CA LYS A 103 10.96 15.40 2.84
C LYS A 103 9.54 14.99 2.47
N GLY A 104 9.39 13.76 1.98
CA GLY A 104 8.12 13.17 1.59
C GLY A 104 7.64 13.53 0.18
N LYS A 105 8.42 14.27 -0.63
CA LYS A 105 8.13 14.40 -2.05
C LYS A 105 8.74 13.23 -2.80
N ARG A 106 8.04 12.86 -3.88
CA ARG A 106 8.46 11.84 -4.83
C ARG A 106 8.35 12.37 -6.25
N GLN A 107 9.25 11.95 -7.13
CA GLN A 107 9.08 12.08 -8.57
C GLN A 107 9.07 10.69 -9.18
N ILE A 108 8.22 10.48 -10.18
CA ILE A 108 8.12 9.24 -10.94
C ILE A 108 8.05 9.63 -12.41
N TRP A 109 8.85 8.98 -13.25
CA TRP A 109 8.82 9.17 -14.70
C TRP A 109 9.16 7.86 -15.42
N GLN A 110 8.91 7.81 -16.72
CA GLN A 110 9.13 6.63 -17.53
C GLN A 110 10.01 6.95 -18.73
N ASN A 111 10.94 6.05 -19.04
CA ASN A 111 11.77 6.10 -20.24
C ASN A 111 11.45 4.90 -21.13
N SER A 112 11.33 5.12 -22.43
CA SER A 112 11.27 4.03 -23.41
C SER A 112 12.68 3.50 -23.66
N LEU A 113 12.81 2.18 -23.74
CA LEU A 113 14.03 1.49 -24.16
C LEU A 113 14.01 1.15 -25.66
N ILE A 114 12.91 1.45 -26.35
CA ILE A 114 12.76 1.19 -27.79
C ILE A 114 12.86 2.51 -28.57
N ALA A 115 13.83 2.57 -29.48
CA ALA A 115 14.07 3.75 -30.30
C ALA A 115 12.82 4.16 -31.10
N GLY A 116 12.49 5.45 -31.06
CA GLY A 116 11.34 6.01 -31.79
C GLY A 116 9.97 5.65 -31.20
N LYS A 117 9.90 5.03 -30.01
CA LYS A 117 8.65 4.75 -29.29
C LYS A 117 8.61 5.50 -27.97
N SER A 118 7.44 6.00 -27.60
CA SER A 118 7.20 6.55 -26.27
C SER A 118 6.77 5.46 -25.28
N PRO A 119 6.90 5.66 -23.96
CA PRO A 119 6.37 4.71 -22.97
C PRO A 119 4.89 4.38 -23.19
N LYS A 120 4.09 5.38 -23.59
CA LYS A 120 2.66 5.22 -23.87
C LYS A 120 2.39 4.25 -25.04
N ASP A 121 3.28 4.20 -26.03
CA ASP A 121 3.13 3.28 -27.17
C ASP A 121 3.45 1.83 -26.79
N LEU A 122 4.15 1.63 -25.68
CA LEU A 122 4.69 0.33 -25.26
C LEU A 122 3.95 -0.25 -24.05
N GLU A 123 3.17 0.56 -23.33
CA GLU A 123 2.58 0.19 -22.05
C GLU A 123 1.66 -1.05 -22.12
N TYR A 124 0.88 -1.21 -23.19
CA TYR A 124 -0.01 -2.36 -23.40
C TYR A 124 0.73 -3.66 -23.74
N ARG A 125 2.01 -3.57 -24.12
CA ARG A 125 2.86 -4.73 -24.37
C ARG A 125 3.62 -5.18 -23.11
N CYS A 126 3.62 -4.36 -22.06
CA CYS A 126 4.36 -4.69 -20.85
C CYS A 126 3.70 -5.88 -20.14
N ALA A 127 4.45 -6.97 -20.02
CA ALA A 127 4.18 -8.02 -19.06
C ALA A 127 4.17 -7.41 -17.65
N PRO A 128 3.45 -8.02 -16.68
CA PRO A 128 3.48 -7.53 -15.31
C PRO A 128 4.92 -7.61 -14.76
N TYR A 129 5.26 -6.74 -13.81
CA TYR A 129 6.63 -6.61 -13.32
C TYR A 129 7.17 -7.95 -12.82
N ARG A 130 8.37 -8.35 -13.28
CA ARG A 130 8.99 -9.65 -12.96
C ARG A 130 8.14 -10.87 -13.34
N TRP A 131 7.40 -10.77 -14.45
CA TRP A 131 6.59 -11.85 -15.01
C TRP A 131 7.33 -13.20 -15.09
N GLN A 132 8.47 -13.24 -15.77
CA GLN A 132 9.24 -14.46 -15.98
C GLN A 132 9.78 -15.02 -14.65
N ASP A 133 10.25 -14.16 -13.75
CA ASP A 133 10.71 -14.59 -12.43
C ASP A 133 9.58 -15.24 -11.61
N CYS A 134 8.35 -14.72 -11.71
CA CYS A 134 7.19 -15.30 -11.02
C CYS A 134 6.82 -16.66 -11.62
N GLN A 135 6.88 -16.82 -12.95
CA GLN A 135 6.65 -18.10 -13.61
C GLN A 135 7.70 -19.13 -13.19
N HIS A 136 8.98 -18.77 -13.26
CA HIS A 136 10.07 -19.64 -12.82
C HIS A 136 9.95 -20.01 -11.33
N ALA A 137 9.52 -19.09 -10.47
CA ALA A 137 9.30 -19.39 -9.06
C ALA A 137 8.19 -20.42 -8.86
N LEU A 138 7.07 -20.31 -9.59
CA LEU A 138 5.97 -21.29 -9.55
C LEU A 138 6.42 -22.66 -10.08
N GLU A 139 7.17 -22.70 -11.17
CA GLU A 139 7.76 -23.93 -11.73
C GLU A 139 8.75 -24.59 -10.76
N ALA A 140 9.53 -23.78 -10.05
CA ALA A 140 10.45 -24.23 -9.00
C ALA A 140 9.74 -24.63 -7.69
N GLY A 141 8.41 -24.57 -7.64
CA GLY A 141 7.62 -25.07 -6.51
C GLY A 141 7.18 -24.00 -5.50
N ALA A 142 7.21 -22.72 -5.84
CA ALA A 142 6.61 -21.70 -4.99
C ALA A 142 5.11 -21.95 -4.80
N ASP A 143 4.64 -21.82 -3.56
CA ASP A 143 3.23 -22.02 -3.22
C ASP A 143 2.35 -20.89 -3.75
N VAL A 144 2.86 -19.66 -3.75
CA VAL A 144 2.08 -18.46 -4.05
C VAL A 144 2.91 -17.39 -4.75
N VAL A 145 2.24 -16.54 -5.53
CA VAL A 145 2.74 -15.26 -6.05
C VAL A 145 1.94 -14.13 -5.44
N PHE A 146 2.63 -13.06 -5.03
CA PHE A 146 1.98 -11.86 -4.51
C PHE A 146 1.73 -10.83 -5.61
N TRP A 147 0.50 -10.33 -5.71
CA TRP A 147 0.16 -9.18 -6.55
C TRP A 147 0.08 -7.92 -5.69
N GLY A 148 1.15 -7.13 -5.73
CA GLY A 148 1.23 -5.85 -5.03
C GLY A 148 0.68 -4.69 -5.86
N GLU A 149 0.43 -3.56 -5.19
CA GLU A 149 -0.04 -2.34 -5.84
C GLU A 149 1.06 -1.59 -6.64
N GLY A 150 2.34 -1.72 -6.26
CA GLY A 150 3.42 -1.04 -6.97
C GLY A 150 4.79 -1.68 -6.80
N GLU A 151 5.75 -1.24 -7.60
CA GLU A 151 7.07 -1.86 -7.75
C GLU A 151 7.86 -1.91 -6.44
N PRO A 152 7.82 -0.89 -5.56
CA PRO A 152 8.47 -0.99 -4.25
C PRO A 152 7.89 -2.10 -3.35
N CYS A 153 6.67 -2.56 -3.60
CA CYS A 153 6.05 -3.66 -2.84
C CYS A 153 6.62 -4.99 -3.30
N ALA A 154 6.57 -5.21 -4.62
CA ALA A 154 7.10 -6.39 -5.25
C ALA A 154 8.59 -6.55 -4.93
N GLU A 155 9.38 -5.48 -5.05
CA GLU A 155 10.82 -5.53 -4.76
C GLU A 155 11.11 -5.86 -3.28
N ALA A 156 10.31 -5.36 -2.34
CA ALA A 156 10.46 -5.70 -0.92
C ALA A 156 10.15 -7.17 -0.63
N LEU A 157 9.20 -7.77 -1.37
CA LEU A 157 8.87 -9.20 -1.27
C LEU A 157 9.99 -10.07 -1.86
N TRP A 158 10.52 -9.68 -3.02
CA TRP A 158 11.67 -10.36 -3.64
C TRP A 158 12.92 -10.33 -2.75
N GLN A 159 13.18 -9.24 -2.03
CA GLN A 159 14.27 -9.17 -1.05
C GLN A 159 14.13 -10.18 0.11
N LEU A 160 12.95 -10.77 0.29
CA LEU A 160 12.69 -11.81 1.27
C LEU A 160 12.54 -13.20 0.65
N GLY A 161 12.76 -13.33 -0.65
CA GLY A 161 12.59 -14.58 -1.40
C GLY A 161 11.13 -14.93 -1.68
N ILE A 162 10.22 -13.96 -1.64
CA ILE A 162 8.80 -14.17 -1.93
C ILE A 162 8.53 -13.64 -3.34
N PRO A 163 8.07 -14.47 -4.30
CA PRO A 163 7.80 -14.03 -5.65
C PRO A 163 6.60 -13.08 -5.67
N ALA A 164 6.77 -11.96 -6.36
CA ALA A 164 5.78 -10.89 -6.38
C ALA A 164 5.81 -10.07 -7.67
N THR A 165 4.65 -9.55 -8.04
CA THR A 165 4.43 -8.76 -9.25
C THR A 165 3.58 -7.51 -8.97
N THR A 166 3.46 -6.65 -9.98
CA THR A 166 2.60 -5.47 -10.03
C THR A 166 2.39 -5.06 -11.50
N THR A 167 1.40 -4.22 -11.77
CA THR A 167 1.20 -3.63 -13.11
C THR A 167 1.96 -2.31 -13.28
N ILE A 168 2.34 -2.03 -14.53
CA ILE A 168 2.81 -0.70 -14.91
C ILE A 168 1.70 0.33 -14.68
N ARG A 169 2.02 1.53 -14.19
CA ARG A 169 1.07 2.56 -13.72
C ARG A 169 0.31 2.20 -12.44
N ASP A 170 0.89 1.37 -11.59
CA ASP A 170 0.41 1.13 -10.21
C ASP A 170 -1.06 0.65 -10.27
N SER A 171 -1.91 1.07 -9.34
CA SER A 171 -3.33 0.75 -9.22
C SER A 171 -4.23 1.20 -10.38
N SER A 172 -3.69 1.90 -11.39
CA SER A 172 -4.39 2.26 -12.64
C SER A 172 -3.99 1.39 -13.83
N GLY A 173 -3.05 0.47 -13.61
CA GLY A 173 -2.42 -0.34 -14.64
C GLY A 173 -3.16 -1.59 -15.05
N TYR A 174 -4.08 -2.10 -14.23
CA TYR A 174 -4.71 -3.39 -14.45
C TYR A 174 -5.77 -3.35 -15.55
N HIS A 175 -5.58 -4.18 -16.58
CA HIS A 175 -6.56 -4.45 -17.64
C HIS A 175 -6.77 -5.96 -17.74
N SER A 176 -8.02 -6.41 -17.57
CA SER A 176 -8.39 -7.84 -17.59
C SER A 176 -7.91 -8.53 -18.88
N GLU A 177 -8.05 -7.86 -20.02
CA GLU A 177 -7.62 -8.35 -21.34
C GLU A 177 -6.13 -8.69 -21.45
N SER A 178 -5.28 -8.03 -20.66
CA SER A 178 -3.83 -8.28 -20.65
C SER A 178 -3.42 -9.27 -19.56
N TYR A 179 -4.17 -9.34 -18.47
CA TYR A 179 -3.66 -9.84 -17.19
C TYR A 179 -4.51 -10.91 -16.53
N CYS A 180 -5.69 -11.23 -17.06
CA CYS A 180 -6.52 -12.33 -16.59
C CYS A 180 -5.86 -13.69 -16.95
N GLY A 181 -5.93 -14.66 -16.03
CA GLY A 181 -5.48 -16.04 -16.24
C GLY A 181 -3.96 -16.26 -16.27
N LEU A 182 -3.15 -15.27 -15.91
CA LEU A 182 -1.67 -15.37 -15.90
C LEU A 182 -1.12 -16.27 -14.79
N PHE A 183 -1.83 -16.36 -13.67
CA PHE A 183 -1.44 -17.18 -12.52
C PHE A 183 -2.59 -18.11 -12.14
N PRO A 184 -2.32 -19.27 -11.54
CA PRO A 184 -3.35 -20.05 -10.87
C PRO A 184 -3.99 -19.21 -9.76
N GLY A 185 -5.32 -19.11 -9.74
CA GLY A 185 -6.05 -18.24 -8.82
C GLY A 185 -5.82 -18.58 -7.35
N ASP A 186 -5.82 -19.87 -7.01
CA ASP A 186 -5.54 -20.41 -5.67
C ASP A 186 -4.11 -20.12 -5.17
N LYS A 187 -3.17 -19.92 -6.10
CA LYS A 187 -1.79 -19.52 -5.84
C LYS A 187 -1.58 -18.00 -5.83
N LEU A 188 -2.62 -17.20 -6.02
CA LEU A 188 -2.49 -15.74 -6.05
C LEU A 188 -2.86 -15.11 -4.70
N ILE A 189 -1.98 -14.23 -4.20
CA ILE A 189 -2.26 -13.38 -3.03
C ILE A 189 -2.27 -11.91 -3.44
N ILE A 190 -3.42 -11.26 -3.32
CA ILE A 190 -3.60 -9.83 -3.62
C ILE A 190 -3.30 -9.02 -2.36
N CYS A 191 -2.39 -8.05 -2.45
CA CYS A 191 -1.96 -7.23 -1.32
C CYS A 191 -2.10 -5.72 -1.62
N PRO A 192 -3.30 -5.14 -1.46
CA PRO A 192 -3.55 -3.73 -1.71
C PRO A 192 -3.07 -2.82 -0.57
N ASP A 193 -2.73 -1.56 -0.86
CA ASP A 193 -2.72 -0.54 0.18
C ASP A 193 -4.17 -0.33 0.69
N GLN A 194 -4.33 -0.03 1.99
CA GLN A 194 -5.65 0.07 2.61
C GLN A 194 -6.36 1.42 2.37
N ASP A 195 -6.21 2.00 1.18
CA ASP A 195 -6.93 3.19 0.75
C ASP A 195 -7.97 2.86 -0.34
N HIS A 196 -8.77 3.86 -0.72
CA HIS A 196 -9.84 3.67 -1.68
C HIS A 196 -9.32 3.18 -3.05
N GLN A 197 -8.15 3.65 -3.47
CA GLN A 197 -7.60 3.30 -4.78
C GLN A 197 -7.01 1.89 -4.78
N GLY A 198 -6.27 1.52 -3.72
CA GLY A 198 -5.74 0.16 -3.56
C GLY A 198 -6.85 -0.89 -3.46
N LEU A 199 -7.94 -0.61 -2.75
CA LEU A 199 -9.09 -1.52 -2.66
C LEU A 199 -9.79 -1.69 -4.02
N LYS A 200 -10.03 -0.60 -4.75
CA LYS A 200 -10.62 -0.67 -6.10
C LYS A 200 -9.76 -1.49 -7.06
N TYR A 201 -8.44 -1.36 -6.97
CA TYR A 201 -7.49 -2.14 -7.76
C TYR A 201 -7.55 -3.62 -7.42
N ALA A 202 -7.56 -3.98 -6.14
CA ALA A 202 -7.67 -5.37 -5.72
C ALA A 202 -9.02 -6.00 -6.07
N GLU A 203 -10.12 -5.25 -6.01
CA GLU A 203 -11.43 -5.70 -6.49
C GLU A 203 -11.41 -6.03 -7.99
N ALA A 204 -10.75 -5.20 -8.81
CA ALA A 204 -10.61 -5.47 -10.24
C ALA A 204 -9.84 -6.77 -10.53
N ILE A 205 -8.75 -7.02 -9.81
CA ILE A 205 -8.00 -8.28 -9.93
C ILE A 205 -8.86 -9.46 -9.46
N THR A 206 -9.58 -9.31 -8.34
CA THR A 206 -10.42 -10.40 -7.78
C THR A 206 -11.56 -10.81 -8.70
N ALA A 207 -12.08 -9.89 -9.51
CA ALA A 207 -13.11 -10.21 -10.49
C ALA A 207 -12.62 -11.23 -11.53
N ASP A 208 -11.33 -11.19 -11.89
CA ASP A 208 -10.70 -12.15 -12.81
C ASP A 208 -10.11 -13.36 -12.08
N TYR A 209 -9.81 -13.23 -10.78
CA TYR A 209 -9.21 -14.27 -9.94
C TYR A 209 -10.05 -14.51 -8.67
N PRO A 210 -11.23 -15.14 -8.77
CA PRO A 210 -12.14 -15.32 -7.64
C PRO A 210 -11.57 -16.23 -6.52
N GLU A 211 -10.61 -17.09 -6.85
CA GLU A 211 -9.91 -17.96 -5.89
C GLU A 211 -8.74 -17.27 -5.17
N ALA A 212 -8.36 -16.07 -5.63
CA ALA A 212 -7.25 -15.36 -5.03
C ALA A 212 -7.55 -14.95 -3.60
N ARG A 213 -6.54 -15.08 -2.74
CA ARG A 213 -6.63 -14.68 -1.34
C ARG A 213 -6.18 -13.24 -1.18
N TRP A 214 -6.79 -12.52 -0.25
CA TRP A 214 -6.38 -11.18 0.09
C TRP A 214 -5.49 -11.19 1.33
N LEU A 215 -4.34 -10.52 1.25
CA LEU A 215 -3.53 -10.18 2.41
C LEU A 215 -3.62 -8.69 2.68
N TYR A 216 -4.39 -8.33 3.70
CA TYR A 216 -4.29 -7.00 4.29
C TYR A 216 -3.10 -6.99 5.24
N ALA A 217 -2.03 -6.27 4.89
CA ALA A 217 -0.98 -5.96 5.87
C ALA A 217 -1.62 -5.14 7.00
N ASN A 218 -1.95 -5.79 8.11
CA ASN A 218 -2.68 -5.19 9.22
C ASN A 218 -1.72 -4.36 10.09
N PRO A 219 -1.97 -3.06 10.26
CA PRO A 219 -1.20 -2.22 11.19
C PRO A 219 -1.31 -2.66 12.66
N ALA A 220 -2.44 -3.26 13.04
CA ALA A 220 -2.73 -3.63 14.42
C ALA A 220 -2.03 -4.93 14.85
N SER A 221 -1.70 -5.83 13.91
CA SER A 221 -0.85 -7.00 14.17
C SER A 221 0.65 -6.66 14.15
N LEU A 222 1.00 -5.40 13.87
CA LEU A 222 2.35 -4.87 13.79
C LEU A 222 2.54 -3.77 14.85
N SER A 223 2.59 -4.18 16.12
CA SER A 223 2.98 -3.36 17.28
C SER A 223 2.88 -1.84 17.08
N GLN A 224 1.68 -1.27 16.93
CA GLN A 224 1.40 0.18 16.90
C GLN A 224 2.28 1.07 15.96
N SER A 225 3.13 0.51 15.10
CA SER A 225 4.20 1.27 14.43
C SER A 225 4.40 0.96 12.96
N ASP A 226 3.57 0.14 12.29
CA ASP A 226 3.78 -0.16 10.85
C ASP A 226 2.51 -0.64 10.10
N PRO A 227 1.88 0.16 9.23
CA PRO A 227 0.68 -0.14 8.44
C PRO A 227 0.97 -0.48 6.97
N ASN A 228 2.23 -0.63 6.54
CA ASN A 228 2.53 -1.01 5.16
C ASN A 228 3.46 -2.22 5.13
N LEU A 229 3.11 -3.20 4.30
CA LEU A 229 3.88 -4.41 4.03
C LEU A 229 5.36 -4.08 3.75
N LYS A 230 5.63 -2.99 3.00
CA LYS A 230 6.98 -2.54 2.63
C LYS A 230 7.88 -2.27 3.83
N THR A 231 7.34 -1.72 4.93
CA THR A 231 8.13 -1.40 6.13
C THR A 231 8.33 -2.65 6.99
N TRP A 232 7.32 -3.51 7.08
CA TRP A 232 7.42 -4.79 7.75
C TRP A 232 8.47 -5.71 7.11
N LEU A 233 8.45 -5.84 5.77
CA LEU A 233 9.38 -6.67 5.02
C LEU A 233 10.84 -6.19 5.20
N LYS A 234 11.07 -4.87 5.18
CA LYS A 234 12.39 -4.29 5.47
C LYS A 234 12.90 -4.64 6.87
N ARG A 235 12.01 -4.64 7.88
CA ARG A 235 12.35 -5.03 9.25
C ARG A 235 12.70 -6.51 9.36
N GLN A 236 11.97 -7.39 8.68
CA GLN A 236 12.31 -8.83 8.61
C GLN A 236 13.67 -9.07 7.96
N GLY A 237 13.98 -8.34 6.87
CA GLY A 237 15.29 -8.40 6.22
C GLY A 237 16.44 -7.91 7.12
N GLN A 238 16.19 -6.87 7.94
CA GLN A 238 17.16 -6.38 8.93
C GLN A 238 17.38 -7.38 10.07
N ILE A 239 16.33 -8.05 10.55
CA ILE A 239 16.43 -9.10 11.58
C ILE A 239 17.26 -10.27 11.04
N LYS A 240 17.00 -10.75 9.81
CA LYS A 240 17.79 -11.81 9.17
C LYS A 240 19.27 -11.44 9.03
N LYS A 241 19.58 -10.20 8.61
CA LYS A 241 20.97 -9.69 8.54
C LYS A 241 21.65 -9.62 9.91
N ALA A 242 20.94 -9.19 10.95
CA ALA A 242 21.47 -9.15 12.31
C ALA A 242 21.72 -10.55 12.89
N SER A 243 20.83 -11.51 12.65
CA SER A 243 21.03 -12.91 13.05
C SER A 243 22.19 -13.58 12.31
N MET A 244 22.38 -13.27 11.03
CA MET A 244 23.56 -13.74 10.28
C MET A 244 24.85 -13.13 10.82
N ALA A 245 24.88 -11.82 11.10
CA ALA A 245 26.06 -11.16 11.66
C ALA A 245 26.40 -11.66 13.09
N ALA A 246 25.39 -11.95 13.91
CA ALA A 246 25.57 -12.53 15.24
C ALA A 246 26.12 -13.96 15.17
N ALA A 247 25.66 -14.78 14.21
CA ALA A 247 26.18 -16.12 13.97
C ALA A 247 27.65 -16.12 13.54
N THR A 248 28.08 -15.14 12.74
CA THR A 248 29.49 -15.00 12.34
C THR A 248 30.40 -14.55 13.50
N THR A 249 29.85 -13.87 14.50
CA THR A 249 30.64 -13.35 15.64
C THR A 249 30.83 -14.41 16.75
N GLN A 250 29.94 -15.40 16.84
CA GLN A 250 30.05 -16.50 17.82
C GLN A 250 30.91 -17.69 17.33
N GLY A 251 31.28 -17.74 16.05
CA GLY A 251 32.17 -18.77 15.50
C GLY A 251 33.68 -18.55 15.75
N GLY A 252 34.06 -17.51 16.50
CA GLY A 252 35.46 -17.04 16.60
C GLY A 252 36.14 -17.23 17.96
N ARG A 253 35.62 -18.07 18.87
CA ARG A 253 36.32 -18.41 20.12
C ARG A 253 36.06 -19.86 20.53
N HIS A 254 36.82 -20.78 19.95
CA HIS A 254 37.30 -21.98 20.63
C HIS A 254 38.41 -22.63 19.79
N GLU A 255 39.60 -22.04 19.84
CA GLU A 255 40.87 -22.75 19.61
C GLU A 255 41.93 -22.13 20.53
N SER A 256 42.04 -22.69 21.73
CA SER A 256 43.28 -23.01 22.48
C SER A 256 42.92 -23.60 23.84
#